data_AF-A0A2U2SRM6-F1
#
_entry.id   AF-A0A2U2SRM6-F1
#
_cell.length_a   1.000
_cell.length_b   1.000
_cell.length_c   1.000
_cell.angle_alpha   90.00
_cell.angle_beta   90.00
_cell.angle_gamma   90.00
#
_symmetry.space_group_name_H-M   'P 1'
#
loop_
_entity.id
_entity.type
_entity.pdbx_description
1 polymer ?
#
loop_
_entity_poly.entity_id
_entity_poly.type
_entity_poly.pdbx_seq_one_letter_code
_entity_poly.pdbx_strand_id
1 'polypeptide(L)'
;MKWLTRVPERVGLAQQRIAAVSAEEMQPALQEGYRYLEVCTSWGGVCQRWLAVWSAETEQRERAILQKQVAKEKERAEKAWQVLRRREFSSPEEAAAAVRALEKK
;
A
#
# COMPACT_ATOMS: atom_id res chain seq x y z
N MET A 1 -4.63 2.30 -36.46
CA MET A 1 -4.27 1.46 -35.29
C MET A 1 -4.50 2.25 -34.01
N LYS A 2 -5.24 1.69 -33.03
CA LYS A 2 -5.33 2.24 -31.68
C LYS A 2 -4.47 1.35 -30.77
N TRP A 3 -3.47 1.95 -30.13
CA TRP A 3 -2.47 1.26 -29.32
C TRP A 3 -2.71 1.63 -27.86
N LEU A 4 -2.63 0.62 -26.99
CA LEU A 4 -2.80 0.79 -25.55
C LEU A 4 -1.46 0.48 -24.89
N THR A 5 -0.99 1.40 -24.06
CA THR A 5 0.27 1.25 -23.33
C THR A 5 0.01 1.41 -21.85
N ARG A 6 0.59 0.53 -21.02
CA ARG A 6 0.54 0.69 -19.57
C ARG A 6 1.34 1.93 -19.17
N VAL A 7 0.72 2.80 -18.38
CA VAL A 7 1.41 3.93 -17.76
C VAL A 7 2.34 3.38 -16.68
N PRO A 8 3.65 3.72 -16.68
CA PRO A 8 4.56 3.26 -15.65
C PRO A 8 4.14 3.75 -14.26
N GLU A 9 4.19 2.87 -13.26
CA GLU A 9 3.82 3.19 -11.87
C GLU A 9 4.75 4.21 -11.19
N ARG A 10 5.90 4.52 -11.80
CA ARG A 10 6.82 5.57 -11.33
C ARG A 10 6.36 6.98 -11.69
N VAL A 11 5.34 7.13 -12.53
CA VAL A 11 4.77 8.43 -12.86
C VAL A 11 4.00 8.93 -11.64
N GLY A 12 4.50 9.98 -10.97
CA GLY A 12 3.86 10.50 -9.75
C GLY A 12 2.39 10.87 -9.95
N LEU A 13 2.01 11.38 -11.13
CA LEU A 13 0.61 11.65 -11.47
C LEU A 13 -0.24 10.38 -11.50
N ALA A 14 0.30 9.24 -11.97
CA ALA A 14 -0.42 7.97 -11.95
C ALA A 14 -0.67 7.48 -10.52
N GLN A 15 0.34 7.57 -9.66
CA GLN A 15 0.20 7.22 -8.24
C GLN A 15 -0.85 8.09 -7.53
N GLN A 16 -0.81 9.40 -7.75
CA GLN A 16 -1.79 10.34 -7.18
C GLN A 16 -3.20 10.01 -7.64
N ARG A 17 -3.39 9.68 -8.93
CA ARG A 17 -4.70 9.33 -9.47
C ARG A 17 -5.21 8.01 -8.91
N ILE A 18 -4.37 6.98 -8.81
CA ILE A 18 -4.75 5.70 -8.22
C ILE A 18 -5.15 5.87 -6.75
N ALA A 19 -4.40 6.65 -5.97
CA ALA A 19 -4.70 6.89 -4.56
C ALA A 19 -5.98 7.71 -4.33
N ALA A 20 -6.40 8.52 -5.31
CA ALA A 20 -7.59 9.36 -5.22
C ALA A 20 -8.88 8.67 -5.69
N VAL A 21 -8.79 7.53 -6.36
CA VAL A 21 -9.95 6.84 -6.94
C VAL A 21 -10.43 5.74 -6.00
N SER A 22 -11.70 5.80 -5.58
CA SER A 22 -12.35 4.68 -4.91
C SER A 22 -12.86 3.66 -5.94
N ALA A 23 -12.77 2.37 -5.61
CA ALA A 23 -13.36 1.29 -6.42
C ALA A 23 -14.89 1.41 -6.56
N GLU A 24 -15.54 2.19 -5.70
CA GLU A 24 -16.97 2.49 -5.73
C GLU A 24 -17.33 3.53 -6.79
N GLU A 25 -16.39 4.40 -7.14
CA GLU A 25 -16.54 5.43 -8.17
C GLU A 25 -16.25 4.87 -9.58
N MET A 26 -15.75 3.63 -9.65
CA MET A 26 -15.42 2.95 -10.90
C MET A 26 -16.65 2.27 -11.51
N GLN A 27 -16.73 2.29 -12.83
CA GLN A 27 -17.78 1.63 -13.57
C GLN A 27 -17.51 0.12 -13.68
N PRO A 28 -18.55 -0.73 -13.64
CA PRO A 28 -18.38 -2.16 -13.92
C PRO A 28 -17.87 -2.37 -15.35
N ALA A 29 -16.89 -3.26 -15.50
CA ALA A 29 -16.44 -3.69 -16.82
C ALA A 29 -17.39 -4.75 -17.41
N LEU A 30 -17.22 -5.05 -18.69
CA LEU A 30 -17.90 -6.18 -19.35
C LEU A 30 -17.57 -7.52 -18.71
N GLN A 31 -16.35 -7.65 -18.18
CA GLN A 31 -15.90 -8.84 -17.47
C GLN A 31 -16.24 -8.72 -15.98
N GLU A 32 -16.87 -9.76 -15.45
CA GLU A 32 -17.22 -9.83 -14.04
C GLU A 32 -15.97 -9.77 -13.15
N GLY A 33 -16.09 -9.08 -12.02
CA GLY A 33 -14.97 -8.86 -11.11
C GLY A 33 -13.98 -7.78 -11.55
N TYR A 34 -14.23 -7.12 -12.69
CA TYR A 34 -13.43 -5.99 -13.15
C TYR A 34 -14.24 -4.69 -13.10
N ARG A 35 -13.54 -3.61 -12.78
CA ARG A 35 -14.06 -2.24 -12.86
C ARG A 35 -13.06 -1.34 -13.54
N TYR A 36 -13.53 -0.26 -14.13
CA TYR A 36 -12.67 0.72 -14.77
C TYR A 36 -13.14 2.15 -14.51
N LEU A 37 -12.19 3.08 -14.61
CA LEU A 37 -12.48 4.51 -14.63
C LEU A 37 -11.63 5.18 -15.70
N GLU A 38 -12.28 5.94 -16.57
CA GLU A 38 -11.60 6.77 -17.55
C GLU A 38 -11.17 8.08 -16.89
N VAL A 39 -9.89 8.41 -17.01
CA VAL A 39 -9.31 9.63 -16.45
C VAL A 39 -8.60 10.38 -17.56
N CYS A 40 -9.07 11.59 -17.85
CA CYS A 40 -8.38 12.51 -18.74
C CYS A 40 -7.30 13.26 -17.93
N THR A 41 -6.06 13.22 -18.41
CA THR A 41 -4.92 13.89 -17.77
C THR A 41 -4.09 14.64 -18.80
N SER A 42 -3.34 15.64 -18.36
CA SER A 42 -2.25 16.22 -19.15
C SER A 42 -0.94 15.85 -18.49
N TRP A 43 -0.06 15.18 -19.22
CA TRP A 43 1.26 14.78 -18.73
C TRP A 43 2.32 15.09 -19.79
N GLY A 44 3.39 15.77 -19.39
CA GLY A 44 4.42 16.23 -20.32
C GLY A 44 3.91 17.21 -21.39
N GLY A 45 2.83 17.96 -21.10
CA GLY A 45 2.20 18.89 -22.06
C GLY A 45 1.26 18.23 -23.07
N VAL A 46 1.06 16.90 -23.00
CA VAL A 46 0.16 16.17 -23.88
C VAL A 46 -1.07 15.72 -23.11
N CYS A 47 -2.25 16.02 -23.65
CA CYS A 47 -3.51 15.47 -23.16
C CYS A 47 -3.57 13.97 -23.47
N GLN A 48 -3.62 13.16 -22.42
CA GLN A 48 -3.69 11.71 -22.47
C GLN A 48 -4.96 11.22 -21.80
N ARG A 49 -5.53 10.17 -22.38
CA ARG A 49 -6.62 9.42 -21.77
C ARG A 49 -6.06 8.19 -21.09
N TRP A 50 -6.26 8.09 -19.80
CA TRP A 50 -5.86 6.94 -19.00
C TRP A 50 -7.08 6.12 -18.59
N LEU A 51 -6.87 4.82 -18.42
CA LEU A 51 -7.86 3.89 -17.94
C LEU A 51 -7.32 3.27 -16.65
N ALA A 52 -7.91 3.62 -15.52
CA ALA A 52 -7.67 2.91 -14.27
C ALA A 52 -8.48 1.61 -14.31
N VAL A 53 -7.85 0.48 -14.04
CA VAL A 53 -8.49 -0.84 -14.04
C VAL A 53 -8.31 -1.46 -12.66
N TRP A 54 -9.41 -1.90 -12.08
CA TRP A 54 -9.46 -2.63 -10.81
C TRP A 54 -9.96 -4.05 -11.08
N SER A 55 -9.43 -5.01 -10.34
CA SER A 55 -9.87 -6.41 -10.39
C SER A 55 -10.01 -6.97 -8.99
N ALA A 56 -11.11 -7.66 -8.71
CA ALA A 56 -11.38 -8.30 -7.43
C ALA A 56 -10.30 -9.33 -7.05
N GLU A 57 -9.78 -10.08 -8.03
CA GLU A 57 -8.73 -11.08 -7.81
C GLU A 57 -7.43 -10.43 -7.31
N THR A 58 -6.96 -9.38 -8.00
CA THR A 58 -5.75 -8.65 -7.58
C THR A 58 -5.93 -8.02 -6.20
N GLU A 59 -7.10 -7.43 -5.92
CA GLU A 59 -7.37 -6.87 -4.59
C GLU A 59 -7.30 -7.94 -3.49
N GLN A 60 -7.93 -9.10 -3.69
CA GLN A 60 -7.89 -10.18 -2.71
C GLN A 60 -6.45 -10.67 -2.45
N ARG A 61 -5.67 -10.83 -3.53
CA ARG A 61 -4.26 -11.20 -3.43
C ARG A 61 -3.43 -10.16 -2.66
N GLU A 62 -3.59 -8.88 -2.99
CA GLU A 62 -2.88 -7.79 -2.34
C GLU A 62 -3.28 -7.66 -0.87
N ARG A 63 -4.57 -7.80 -0.55
CA ARG A 63 -5.10 -7.81 0.82
C ARG A 63 -4.49 -8.94 1.63
N ALA A 64 -4.39 -10.14 1.07
CA ALA A 64 -3.77 -11.28 1.74
C ALA A 64 -2.27 -11.05 1.99
N ILE A 65 -1.55 -10.43 1.05
CA ILE A 65 -0.15 -10.06 1.22
C ILE A 65 0.00 -9.00 2.32
N LEU A 66 -0.84 -7.96 2.32
CA LEU A 66 -0.84 -6.91 3.32
C LEU A 66 -1.09 -7.47 4.72
N GLN A 67 -2.11 -8.33 4.88
CA GLN A 67 -2.41 -8.99 6.14
C GLN A 67 -1.22 -9.82 6.66
N LYS A 68 -0.53 -10.55 5.78
CA LYS A 68 0.69 -11.29 6.15
C LYS A 68 1.81 -10.35 6.61
N GLN A 69 2.00 -9.22 5.94
CA GLN A 69 3.00 -8.23 6.34
C GLN A 69 2.68 -7.62 7.71
N VAL A 70 1.42 -7.21 7.93
CA VAL A 70 0.96 -6.70 9.23
C VAL A 70 1.15 -7.73 10.34
N ALA A 71 0.78 -8.99 10.09
CA ALA A 71 0.98 -10.08 11.06
C ALA A 71 2.47 -10.28 11.41
N LYS A 72 3.35 -10.19 10.40
CA LYS A 72 4.80 -10.31 10.60
C LYS A 72 5.38 -9.15 11.39
N GLU A 73 4.94 -7.92 11.14
CA GLU A 73 5.36 -6.75 11.92
C GLU A 73 4.86 -6.84 13.37
N LYS A 74 3.61 -7.29 13.57
CA LYS A 74 3.08 -7.57 14.90
C LYS A 74 3.93 -8.61 15.64
N GLU A 75 4.26 -9.73 15.00
CA GLU A 75 5.09 -10.78 15.60
C GLU A 75 6.49 -10.25 15.97
N ARG A 76 7.08 -9.40 15.11
CA ARG A 76 8.36 -8.73 15.40
C ARG A 76 8.26 -7.84 16.63
N ALA A 77 7.22 -7.01 16.71
CA ALA A 77 6.97 -6.13 17.85
C ALA A 77 6.76 -6.94 19.14
N GLU A 78 5.97 -8.02 19.09
CA GLU A 78 5.73 -8.90 20.24
C GLU A 78 7.01 -9.59 20.72
N LYS A 79 7.85 -10.08 19.81
CA LYS A 79 9.15 -10.66 20.17
C LYS A 79 10.05 -9.63 20.81
N ALA A 80 10.13 -8.43 20.25
CA ALA A 80 10.94 -7.35 20.79
C ALA A 80 10.45 -6.93 22.20
N TRP A 81 9.13 -6.86 22.39
CA TRP A 81 8.51 -6.65 23.70
C TRP A 81 8.83 -7.77 24.70
N GLN A 82 8.72 -9.03 24.30
CA GLN A 82 9.05 -10.16 25.18
C GLN A 82 10.52 -10.17 25.62
N VAL A 83 11.44 -9.78 24.72
CA VAL A 83 12.86 -9.64 25.04
C VAL A 83 13.06 -8.53 26.08
N LEU A 84 12.44 -7.36 25.89
CA LEU A 84 12.50 -6.27 26.88
C LEU A 84 11.92 -6.70 28.24
N ARG A 85 10.79 -7.40 28.24
CA ARG A 85 10.12 -7.84 29.47
C ARG A 85 10.96 -8.81 30.30
N ARG A 86 11.78 -9.64 29.64
CA ARG A 86 12.63 -10.65 30.29
C ARG A 86 14.00 -10.10 30.69
N ARG A 87 14.36 -8.91 30.24
CA ARG A 87 15.64 -8.28 30.56
C ARG A 87 15.57 -7.65 31.95
N GLU A 88 16.50 -8.02 32.81
CA GLU A 88 16.76 -7.28 34.04
C GLU A 88 17.53 -6.01 33.68
N PHE A 89 17.11 -4.89 34.25
CA PHE A 89 17.75 -3.59 34.07
C PHE A 89 18.43 -3.21 35.36
N SER A 90 19.69 -2.77 35.28
CA SER A 90 20.45 -2.37 36.46
C SER A 90 20.10 -0.94 36.91
N SER A 91 19.44 -0.17 36.05
CA SER A 91 18.99 1.21 36.33
C SER A 91 17.70 1.56 35.58
N PRO A 92 16.82 2.42 36.15
CA PRO A 92 15.66 2.97 35.44
C PRO A 92 16.01 3.69 34.14
N GLU A 93 17.19 4.31 34.05
CA GLU A 93 17.64 5.02 32.84
C GLU A 93 17.92 4.06 31.68
N GLU A 94 18.47 2.88 31.99
CA GLU A 94 18.73 1.81 31.03
C GLU A 94 17.42 1.23 30.49
N ALA A 95 16.44 1.03 31.37
CA ALA A 95 15.10 0.60 30.99
C ALA A 95 14.42 1.62 30.05
N ALA A 96 14.48 2.91 30.38
CA ALA A 96 13.93 3.98 29.55
C ALA A 96 14.64 4.09 28.19
N ALA A 97 15.96 3.89 28.14
CA ALA A 97 16.71 3.86 26.89
C ALA A 97 16.29 2.68 25.99
N ALA A 98 16.08 1.50 26.58
CA ALA A 98 15.67 0.30 25.85
C ALA A 98 14.25 0.40 25.27
N VAL A 99 13.31 1.05 25.97
CA VAL A 99 11.97 1.34 25.45
C VAL A 99 12.02 2.32 24.28
N ARG A 100 12.76 3.43 24.41
CA ARG A 100 12.92 4.43 23.34
C ARG A 100 13.57 3.85 22.07
N ALA A 101 14.44 2.86 22.21
CA ALA A 101 15.04 2.16 21.08
C ALA A 101 14.04 1.27 20.32
N LEU A 102 12.97 0.82 20.98
CA LEU A 102 11.89 0.04 20.37
C LEU A 102 10.94 0.94 19.56
N GLU A 103 10.63 2.14 20.06
CA GLU A 103 9.71 3.10 19.43
C GLU A 103 10.24 3.70 18.12
N LYS A 104 11.57 3.73 17.97
CA LYS A 104 12.26 4.29 16.78
C LYS A 104 12.42 3.28 15.64
N LYS A 105 11.91 2.06 15.78
CA LYS A 105 12.17 0.93 14.88
C LYS A 105 10.91 0.51 14.14
#